data_AF-A0A4Q3SW72-F1
#
_entry.id   AF-A0A4Q3SW72-F1
#
_cell.length_a   1.000
_cell.length_b   1.000
_cell.length_c   1.000
_cell.angle_alpha   90.00
_cell.angle_beta   90.00
_cell.angle_gamma   90.00
#
_symmetry.space_group_name_H-M   'P 1'
#
loop_
_entity.id
_entity.type
_entity.pdbx_description
1 polymer ?
#
loop_
_entity_poly.entity_id
_entity_poly.type
_entity_poly.pdbx_seq_one_letter_code
_entity_poly.pdbx_strand_id
1 'polypeptide(L)'
;MGKIKKGEFFCGTSNIALQGNKSTFPLDMQSKSRLTYYSTIFNSLEINASFYKVPQKKTFARWAAETPDDFRFTVKLWKEISHARSLNFKSEDLSSFMDAVSGTGNKLGCILLQLPKSTGLANLEKTEDLLDQIAESQFEQTTRIALELRNP
;
A
#
# COMPACT_ATOMS: atom_id res chain seq x y z
N MET A 1 16.91 28.56 19.69
CA MET A 1 16.24 27.24 19.84
C MET A 1 15.33 27.03 18.63
N GLY A 2 15.77 26.31 17.60
CA GLY A 2 14.92 26.01 16.43
C GLY A 2 13.79 25.09 16.87
N LYS A 3 12.53 25.50 16.67
CA LYS A 3 11.39 24.61 16.92
C LYS A 3 11.56 23.37 16.05
N ILE A 4 11.67 22.20 16.67
CA ILE A 4 11.58 20.92 15.98
C ILE A 4 10.27 20.95 15.18
N LYS A 5 10.32 20.82 13.85
CA LYS A 5 9.12 20.63 13.04
C LYS A 5 8.45 19.36 13.57
N LYS A 6 7.23 19.49 14.11
CA LYS A 6 6.41 18.31 14.43
C LYS A 6 6.25 17.49 13.14
N GLY A 7 6.58 16.21 13.19
CA GLY A 7 6.36 15.32 12.05
C GLY A 7 4.87 15.14 11.78
N GLU A 8 4.50 14.97 10.51
CA GLU A 8 3.15 14.50 10.14
C GLU A 8 3.04 13.00 10.43
N PHE A 9 1.96 12.59 11.09
CA PHE A 9 1.68 11.19 11.40
C PHE A 9 0.49 10.68 10.61
N PHE A 10 0.66 9.52 9.99
CA PHE A 10 -0.37 8.80 9.28
C PHE A 10 -0.77 7.57 10.10
N CYS A 11 -2.04 7.52 10.50
CA CYS A 11 -2.62 6.48 11.33
C CYS A 11 -3.74 5.78 10.57
N GLY A 12 -3.77 4.46 10.67
CA GLY A 12 -4.74 3.63 9.99
C GLY A 12 -4.62 2.17 10.41
N THR A 13 -5.30 1.32 9.67
CA THR A 13 -5.38 -0.12 9.91
C THR A 13 -5.06 -0.90 8.65
N SER A 14 -4.67 -2.15 8.83
CA SER A 14 -4.56 -3.15 7.78
C SER A 14 -5.95 -3.58 7.32
N ASN A 15 -6.41 -3.06 6.17
CA ASN A 15 -7.81 -3.07 5.69
C ASN A 15 -8.76 -2.16 6.51
N ILE A 16 -9.97 -1.95 5.98
CA ILE A 16 -11.01 -1.13 6.61
C ILE A 16 -11.57 -1.85 7.84
N ALA A 17 -11.13 -1.42 9.03
CA ALA A 17 -11.59 -1.94 10.32
C ALA A 17 -12.71 -1.06 10.91
N LEU A 18 -13.92 -1.14 10.33
CA LEU A 18 -15.12 -0.48 10.86
C LEU A 18 -16.09 -1.52 11.42
N GLN A 19 -16.60 -1.27 12.63
CA GLN A 19 -17.63 -2.08 13.25
C GLN A 19 -18.98 -1.89 12.55
N GLY A 20 -19.79 -2.95 12.53
CA GLY A 20 -21.13 -2.91 11.96
C GLY A 20 -21.16 -2.78 10.43
N ASN A 21 -22.36 -2.53 9.93
CA ASN A 21 -22.64 -2.36 8.51
C ASN A 21 -23.09 -0.92 8.22
N LYS A 22 -23.41 -0.60 6.96
CA LYS A 22 -23.74 0.78 6.58
C LYS A 22 -24.93 1.38 7.34
N SER A 23 -25.89 0.57 7.82
CA SER A 23 -27.04 1.08 8.57
C SER A 23 -26.67 1.57 9.97
N THR A 24 -25.51 1.20 10.49
CA THR A 24 -25.01 1.65 11.80
C THR A 24 -24.13 2.89 11.71
N PHE A 25 -23.89 3.42 10.51
CA PHE A 25 -23.11 4.65 10.30
C PHE A 25 -23.99 5.89 10.52
N PRO A 26 -23.38 7.08 10.76
CA PRO A 26 -24.10 8.35 10.70
C PRO A 26 -24.97 8.47 9.43
N LEU A 27 -26.16 9.08 9.53
CA LEU A 27 -27.19 9.08 8.48
C LEU A 27 -26.65 9.56 7.12
N ASP A 28 -25.83 10.60 7.12
CA ASP A 28 -25.16 11.16 5.94
C ASP A 28 -24.10 10.22 5.32
N MET A 29 -23.57 9.28 6.12
CA MET A 29 -22.57 8.30 5.72
C MET A 29 -23.15 6.95 5.29
N GLN A 30 -24.42 6.65 5.58
CA GLN A 30 -25.03 5.36 5.22
C GLN A 30 -25.07 5.11 3.69
N SER A 31 -25.23 6.18 2.91
CA SER A 31 -25.19 6.13 1.45
C SER A 31 -23.77 6.04 0.88
N LYS A 32 -22.75 6.49 1.62
CA LYS A 32 -21.35 6.58 1.18
C LYS A 32 -20.63 5.24 1.25
N SER A 33 -19.48 5.10 0.61
CA SER A 33 -18.70 3.86 0.71
C SER A 33 -18.17 3.68 2.14
N ARG A 34 -17.81 2.45 2.51
CA ARG A 34 -17.11 2.20 3.79
C ARG A 34 -15.77 2.92 3.85
N LEU A 35 -15.11 3.11 2.69
CA LEU A 35 -13.83 3.83 2.61
C LEU A 35 -14.02 5.32 2.89
N THR A 36 -15.05 5.94 2.31
CA THR A 36 -15.37 7.35 2.59
C THR A 36 -15.61 7.56 4.08
N TYR A 37 -16.41 6.71 4.74
CA TYR A 37 -16.61 6.83 6.18
C TYR A 37 -15.33 6.52 6.98
N TYR A 38 -14.55 5.51 6.59
CA TYR A 38 -13.27 5.21 7.23
C TYR A 38 -12.32 6.41 7.18
N SER A 39 -12.30 7.14 6.07
CA SER A 39 -11.43 8.30 5.85
C SER A 39 -11.83 9.55 6.65
N THR A 40 -12.96 9.53 7.36
CA THR A 40 -13.30 10.58 8.34
C THR A 40 -12.72 10.30 9.72
N ILE A 41 -12.21 9.09 9.96
CA ILE A 41 -11.70 8.62 11.26
C ILE A 41 -10.17 8.47 11.22
N PHE A 42 -9.66 7.94 10.12
CA PHE A 42 -8.22 7.71 9.88
C PHE A 42 -7.75 8.49 8.66
N ASN A 43 -6.46 8.81 8.61
CA ASN A 43 -5.83 9.49 7.47
C ASN A 43 -4.93 8.57 6.64
N SER A 44 -4.91 7.27 6.93
CA SER A 44 -4.25 6.29 6.08
C SER A 44 -4.93 4.92 6.09
N LEU A 45 -4.65 4.12 5.07
CA LEU A 45 -5.10 2.73 4.97
C LEU A 45 -4.01 1.86 4.35
N GLU A 46 -3.71 0.72 4.98
CA GLU A 46 -2.96 -0.34 4.32
C GLU A 46 -3.90 -1.25 3.52
N ILE A 47 -3.69 -1.31 2.21
CA ILE A 47 -4.41 -2.16 1.28
C ILE A 47 -3.71 -3.53 1.23
N ASN A 48 -4.35 -4.53 1.83
CA ASN A 48 -3.90 -5.93 1.78
C ASN A 48 -4.57 -6.75 0.69
N ALA A 49 -5.67 -6.28 0.10
CA ALA A 49 -6.34 -7.01 -0.98
C ALA A 49 -5.39 -7.32 -2.16
N SER A 50 -4.47 -6.39 -2.45
CA SER A 50 -3.42 -6.52 -3.47
C SER A 50 -2.45 -7.67 -3.22
N PHE A 51 -2.26 -8.07 -1.96
CA PHE A 51 -1.45 -9.24 -1.61
C PHE A 51 -1.99 -10.52 -2.24
N TYR A 52 -3.32 -10.66 -2.30
CA TYR A 52 -3.97 -11.86 -2.84
C TYR A 52 -4.29 -11.73 -4.32
N LYS A 53 -4.80 -10.58 -4.74
CA LYS A 53 -5.17 -10.28 -6.13
C LYS A 53 -4.99 -8.80 -6.39
N VAL A 54 -4.22 -8.46 -7.43
CA VAL A 54 -4.01 -7.06 -7.83
C VAL A 54 -5.33 -6.44 -8.32
N PRO A 55 -5.86 -5.40 -7.65
CA PRO A 55 -7.00 -4.65 -8.17
C PRO A 55 -6.65 -3.95 -9.48
N GLN A 56 -7.65 -3.66 -10.30
CA GLN A 56 -7.42 -2.86 -11.51
C GLN A 56 -7.03 -1.42 -11.14
N LYS A 57 -6.24 -0.75 -12.00
CA LYS A 57 -5.87 0.67 -11.86
C LYS A 57 -7.06 1.58 -11.55
N LYS A 58 -8.18 1.37 -12.24
CA LYS A 58 -9.44 2.12 -12.01
C LYS A 58 -10.01 1.96 -10.60
N THR A 59 -9.77 0.82 -9.95
CA THR A 59 -10.19 0.56 -8.57
C THR A 59 -9.36 1.39 -7.60
N PHE A 60 -8.04 1.44 -7.79
CA PHE A 60 -7.16 2.31 -7.01
C PHE A 60 -7.51 3.80 -7.21
N ALA A 61 -7.76 4.22 -8.45
CA ALA A 61 -8.20 5.58 -8.77
C ALA A 61 -9.51 5.95 -8.08
N ARG A 62 -10.48 5.03 -8.07
CA ARG A 62 -11.74 5.23 -7.34
C ARG A 62 -11.48 5.37 -5.83
N TRP A 63 -10.65 4.51 -5.23
CA TRP A 63 -10.33 4.62 -3.80
C TRP A 63 -9.63 5.94 -3.45
N ALA A 64 -8.70 6.40 -4.29
CA ALA A 64 -8.06 7.70 -4.12
C ALA A 64 -9.06 8.86 -4.20
N ALA A 65 -10.03 8.79 -5.12
CA ALA A 65 -11.08 9.80 -5.26
C ALA A 65 -12.12 9.79 -4.12
N GLU A 66 -12.29 8.67 -3.42
CA GLU A 66 -13.23 8.52 -2.30
C GLU A 66 -12.71 9.06 -0.96
N THR A 67 -11.44 9.49 -0.90
CA THR A 67 -10.74 9.92 0.33
C THR A 67 -10.22 11.36 0.22
N PRO A 68 -9.98 12.07 1.35
CA PRO A 68 -9.36 13.40 1.36
C PRO A 68 -7.98 13.48 0.68
N ASP A 69 -7.53 14.67 0.31
CA ASP A 69 -6.26 14.87 -0.43
C ASP A 69 -5.01 14.56 0.39
N ASP A 70 -5.09 14.73 1.70
CA ASP A 70 -4.06 14.37 2.66
C ASP A 70 -4.09 12.89 3.07
N PHE A 71 -5.04 12.09 2.56
CA PHE A 71 -5.10 10.66 2.85
C PHE A 71 -3.94 9.91 2.19
N ARG A 72 -3.40 8.87 2.85
CA ARG A 72 -2.31 8.04 2.31
C ARG A 72 -2.63 6.55 2.28
N PHE A 73 -2.30 5.90 1.18
CA PHE A 73 -2.41 4.46 1.03
C PHE A 73 -1.03 3.80 1.14
N THR A 74 -0.94 2.76 1.96
CA THR A 74 0.14 1.78 1.88
C THR A 74 -0.37 0.62 1.05
N VAL A 75 0.33 0.21 -0.01
CA VAL A 75 -0.08 -0.93 -0.82
C VAL A 75 0.88 -2.09 -0.59
N LYS A 76 0.34 -3.22 -0.10
CA LYS A 76 1.15 -4.43 0.09
C LYS A 76 1.45 -5.07 -1.25
N LEU A 77 2.73 -5.37 -1.48
CA LEU A 77 3.20 -6.00 -2.70
C LEU A 77 2.52 -7.35 -2.91
N TRP A 78 2.20 -7.67 -4.17
CA TRP A 78 1.54 -8.92 -4.52
C TRP A 78 2.37 -10.14 -4.07
N LYS A 79 1.70 -11.19 -3.58
CA LYS A 79 2.37 -12.39 -3.07
C LYS A 79 3.17 -13.14 -4.15
N GLU A 80 2.73 -13.11 -5.40
CA GLU A 80 3.44 -13.76 -6.51
C GLU A 80 4.80 -13.10 -6.81
N ILE A 81 5.07 -11.93 -6.24
CA ILE A 81 6.37 -11.25 -6.29
C ILE A 81 7.09 -11.46 -4.95
N SER A 82 6.51 -10.95 -3.85
CA SER A 82 7.15 -10.93 -2.52
C SER A 82 7.39 -12.31 -1.90
N HIS A 83 6.60 -13.31 -2.29
CA HIS A 83 6.67 -14.69 -1.79
C HIS A 83 7.02 -15.68 -2.91
N ALA A 84 7.47 -15.19 -4.07
CA ALA A 84 8.01 -16.05 -5.11
C ALA A 84 9.17 -16.88 -4.56
N ARG A 85 9.23 -18.16 -4.96
CA ARG A 85 10.32 -19.05 -4.54
C ARG A 85 11.66 -18.44 -4.96
N SER A 86 12.53 -18.20 -3.98
CA SER A 86 13.84 -17.55 -4.19
C SER A 86 13.74 -16.21 -4.91
N LEU A 87 12.63 -15.48 -4.74
CA LEU A 87 12.32 -14.21 -5.42
C LEU A 87 12.39 -14.29 -6.95
N ASN A 88 12.11 -15.46 -7.53
CA ASN A 88 12.00 -15.63 -8.97
C ASN A 88 10.57 -15.33 -9.44
N PHE A 89 10.30 -14.05 -9.70
CA PHE A 89 9.03 -13.57 -10.29
C PHE A 89 9.28 -13.07 -11.72
N LYS A 90 8.21 -12.83 -12.48
CA LYS A 90 8.30 -12.23 -13.82
C LYS A 90 8.33 -10.72 -13.69
N SER A 91 9.29 -10.04 -14.32
CA SER A 91 9.36 -8.57 -14.26
C SER A 91 8.09 -7.89 -14.78
N GLU A 92 7.35 -8.52 -15.71
CA GLU A 92 6.07 -8.03 -16.21
C GLU A 92 4.97 -8.02 -15.13
N ASP A 93 5.05 -8.93 -14.16
CA ASP A 93 4.11 -8.96 -13.02
C ASP A 93 4.35 -7.76 -12.11
N LEU A 94 5.62 -7.39 -11.88
CA LEU A 94 5.99 -6.20 -11.14
C LEU A 94 5.57 -4.93 -11.88
N SER A 95 5.86 -4.80 -13.18
CA SER A 95 5.44 -3.63 -13.95
C SER A 95 3.92 -3.48 -13.99
N SER A 96 3.19 -4.59 -14.14
CA SER A 96 1.71 -4.59 -14.13
C SER A 96 1.15 -4.22 -12.75
N PHE A 97 1.78 -4.69 -11.67
CA PHE A 97 1.43 -4.30 -10.32
C PHE A 97 1.63 -2.79 -10.11
N MET A 98 2.77 -2.25 -10.54
CA MET A 98 3.09 -0.83 -10.38
C MET A 98 2.19 0.08 -11.24
N ASP A 99 1.85 -0.33 -12.46
CA ASP A 99 0.83 0.38 -13.26
C ASP A 99 -0.53 0.38 -12.55
N ALA A 100 -0.95 -0.75 -11.97
CA ALA A 100 -2.21 -0.79 -11.22
C ALA A 100 -2.17 0.17 -10.01
N VAL A 101 -1.09 0.13 -9.22
CA VAL A 101 -0.93 0.97 -8.03
C VAL A 101 -0.84 2.46 -8.37
N SER A 102 -0.34 2.82 -9.56
CA SER A 102 -0.31 4.21 -10.02
C SER A 102 -1.68 4.91 -10.02
N GLY A 103 -2.77 4.15 -10.03
CA GLY A 103 -4.12 4.69 -9.85
C GLY A 103 -4.30 5.43 -8.53
N THR A 104 -3.47 5.18 -7.51
CA THR A 104 -3.49 5.93 -6.25
C THR A 104 -2.97 7.37 -6.38
N GLY A 105 -2.23 7.68 -7.45
CA GLY A 105 -1.68 9.01 -7.70
C GLY A 105 -0.79 9.50 -6.56
N ASN A 106 -0.92 10.78 -6.21
CA ASN A 106 -0.19 11.43 -5.13
C ASN A 106 -0.56 10.94 -3.71
N LYS A 107 -1.56 10.05 -3.59
CA LYS A 107 -1.96 9.45 -2.31
C LYS A 107 -1.23 8.15 -2.00
N LEU A 108 -0.32 7.70 -2.87
CA LEU A 108 0.58 6.60 -2.54
C LEU A 108 1.54 7.03 -1.43
N GLY A 109 1.41 6.44 -0.24
CA GLY A 109 2.32 6.65 0.87
C GLY A 109 3.57 5.78 0.75
N CYS A 110 3.39 4.48 0.57
CA CYS A 110 4.48 3.54 0.29
C CYS A 110 3.99 2.21 -0.33
N ILE A 111 4.95 1.49 -0.92
CA ILE A 111 4.82 0.07 -1.20
C ILE A 111 5.38 -0.71 -0.02
N LEU A 112 4.58 -1.62 0.55
CA LEU A 112 5.05 -2.54 1.59
C LEU A 112 5.56 -3.83 0.95
N LEU A 113 6.88 -4.04 1.00
CA LEU A 113 7.54 -5.31 0.71
C LEU A 113 7.71 -6.09 2.01
N GLN A 114 6.77 -6.99 2.28
CA GLN A 114 6.88 -7.94 3.39
C GLN A 114 7.39 -9.28 2.87
N LEU A 115 8.57 -9.70 3.32
CA LEU A 115 9.18 -10.97 2.95
C LEU A 115 8.74 -12.11 3.89
N PRO A 116 8.57 -13.35 3.41
CA PRO A 116 8.31 -14.50 4.27
C PRO A 116 9.53 -14.86 5.12
N LYS A 117 9.31 -15.62 6.20
CA LYS A 117 10.40 -16.12 7.08
C LYS A 117 11.47 -16.91 6.34
N SER A 118 11.12 -17.55 5.23
CA SER A 118 12.03 -18.35 4.41
C SER A 118 13.03 -17.51 3.62
N THR A 119 12.80 -16.21 3.47
CA THR A 119 13.72 -15.30 2.78
C THR A 119 14.74 -14.80 3.80
N GLY A 120 16.02 -15.11 3.59
CA GLY A 120 17.12 -14.75 4.50
C GLY A 120 18.32 -14.22 3.75
N LEU A 121 19.50 -14.23 4.38
CA LEU A 121 20.74 -13.70 3.80
C LEU A 121 21.11 -14.32 2.44
N ALA A 122 20.76 -15.58 2.21
CA ALA A 122 20.96 -16.26 0.91
C ALA A 122 20.15 -15.63 -0.24
N ASN A 123 19.22 -14.72 0.06
CA ASN A 123 18.39 -14.00 -0.91
C ASN A 123 18.69 -12.49 -0.93
N LEU A 124 19.76 -12.03 -0.28
CA LEU A 124 20.06 -10.60 -0.12
C LEU A 124 20.16 -9.89 -1.48
N GLU A 125 21.02 -10.39 -2.37
CA GLU A 125 21.21 -9.84 -3.72
C GLU A 125 19.88 -9.69 -4.46
N LYS A 126 19.05 -10.74 -4.49
CA LYS A 126 17.73 -10.69 -5.13
C LYS A 126 16.73 -9.76 -4.42
N THR A 127 16.92 -9.54 -3.13
CA THR A 127 16.09 -8.60 -2.37
C THR A 127 16.46 -7.17 -2.76
N GLU A 128 17.75 -6.88 -2.87
CA GLU A 128 18.28 -5.61 -3.38
C GLU A 128 17.81 -5.38 -4.82
N ASP A 129 17.95 -6.36 -5.71
CA ASP A 129 17.46 -6.28 -7.10
C ASP A 129 15.96 -5.96 -7.19
N LEU A 130 15.14 -6.55 -6.30
CA LEU A 130 13.71 -6.26 -6.25
C LEU A 130 13.43 -4.84 -5.74
N LEU A 131 14.18 -4.37 -4.73
CA LEU A 131 14.05 -3.01 -4.23
C LEU A 131 14.43 -1.98 -5.30
N ASP A 132 15.50 -2.23 -6.04
CA ASP A 132 15.94 -1.39 -7.15
C ASP A 132 14.91 -1.39 -8.28
N GLN A 133 14.40 -2.55 -8.68
CA GLN A 133 13.33 -2.63 -9.67
C GLN A 133 12.06 -1.87 -9.22
N ILE A 134 11.68 -1.94 -7.95
CA ILE A 134 10.54 -1.15 -7.43
C ILE A 134 10.86 0.34 -7.51
N ALA A 135 12.06 0.76 -7.11
CA ALA A 135 12.48 2.16 -7.15
C ALA A 135 12.54 2.72 -8.59
N GLU A 136 12.91 1.89 -9.56
CA GLU A 136 12.98 2.24 -10.99
C GLU A 136 11.62 2.19 -11.69
N SER A 137 10.69 1.33 -11.23
CA SER A 137 9.39 1.06 -11.85
C SER A 137 8.34 2.19 -11.79
N GLN A 138 8.72 3.40 -11.36
CA GLN A 138 8.11 4.72 -11.61
C GLN A 138 7.47 5.50 -10.43
N PHE A 139 7.26 6.80 -10.75
CA PHE A 139 6.65 7.96 -10.08
C PHE A 139 7.62 8.91 -9.36
N GLU A 140 7.52 10.21 -9.72
CA GLU A 140 8.27 11.37 -9.23
C GLU A 140 8.96 11.15 -7.87
N GLN A 141 10.27 10.86 -7.85
CA GLN A 141 11.24 10.94 -6.72
C GLN A 141 10.80 10.64 -5.27
N THR A 142 9.62 10.07 -5.01
CA THR A 142 8.94 10.15 -3.70
C THR A 142 8.24 8.86 -3.28
N THR A 143 8.12 7.86 -4.16
CA THR A 143 7.59 6.55 -3.79
C THR A 143 8.49 5.93 -2.73
N ARG A 144 7.97 5.77 -1.51
CA ARG A 144 8.70 5.12 -0.42
C ARG A 144 8.47 3.62 -0.48
N ILE A 145 9.52 2.85 -0.18
CA ILE A 145 9.43 1.41 0.01
C ILE A 145 9.57 1.13 1.50
N ALA A 146 8.64 0.38 2.07
CA ALA A 146 8.74 -0.15 3.42
C ALA A 146 9.11 -1.63 3.33
N LEU A 147 10.27 -2.01 3.86
CA LEU A 147 10.73 -3.39 3.92
C LEU A 147 10.40 -3.99 5.30
N GLU A 148 9.67 -5.10 5.31
CA GLU A 148 9.37 -5.87 6.53
C GLU A 148 10.03 -7.25 6.42
N LEU A 149 11.09 -7.45 7.22
CA LEU A 149 11.78 -8.73 7.36
C LEU A 149 11.13 -9.58 8.45
N ARG A 150 10.95 -10.87 8.16
CA ARG A 150 10.38 -11.85 9.12
C ARG A 150 11.36 -12.95 9.52
N ASN A 151 12.56 -12.94 8.95
CA ASN A 151 13.66 -13.80 9.34
C ASN A 151 14.52 -13.03 10.37
N PRO A 152 14.56 -13.47 11.64
CA PRO A 152 15.28 -12.79 12.71
C PRO A 152 16.81 -12.83 12.57
#